data_AF-A0A7S0CIP2-F1
#
_entry.id   AF-A0A7S0CIP2-F1
#
_cell.length_a   1.000
_cell.length_b   1.000
_cell.length_c   1.000
_cell.angle_alpha   90.00
_cell.angle_beta   90.00
_cell.angle_gamma   90.00
#
_symmetry.space_group_name_H-M   'P 1'
#
loop_
_entity.id
_entity.type
_entity.pdbx_description
1 polymer ?
#
loop_
_entity_poly.entity_id
_entity_poly.type
_entity_poly.pdbx_seq_one_letter_code
_entity_poly.pdbx_strand_id
1 'polypeptide(L)'
;YALGVFSVGMAALAKRGLDPKFILPEVCANPADNYTALSEPQLSYRQIVERIAKIPAFLCLVAQGVFGGTPWDMMSFLLLLLDWRGFSKEQIVSIQVTMSISSMFGVYIGGLLGDLGEQRMGMRGRIVVALVSVVGGIPLYGFFLYAKSYIGALLWVNLFH
;
A
#
# COMPACT_ATOMS: atom_id res chain seq x y z
N TYR A 1 13.95 -10.04 -9.08
CA TYR A 1 14.65 -9.02 -9.89
C TYR A 1 13.74 -7.92 -10.47
N ALA A 2 12.48 -8.19 -10.84
CA ALA A 2 11.55 -7.16 -11.36
C ALA A 2 11.15 -6.06 -10.35
N LEU A 3 11.06 -6.39 -9.05
CA LEU A 3 10.64 -5.43 -8.01
C LEU A 3 11.69 -4.36 -7.69
N GLY A 4 12.99 -4.70 -7.81
CA GLY A 4 14.09 -3.75 -7.59
C GLY A 4 14.19 -2.69 -8.69
N VAL A 5 13.95 -3.09 -9.95
CA VAL A 5 13.95 -2.16 -11.10
C VAL A 5 12.75 -1.20 -11.01
N PHE A 6 11.60 -1.69 -10.54
CA PHE A 6 10.42 -0.84 -10.32
C PHE A 6 10.62 0.18 -9.20
N SER A 7 11.27 -0.21 -8.09
CA SER A 7 11.61 0.70 -6.98
C SER A 7 12.58 1.83 -7.41
N VAL A 8 13.61 1.50 -8.20
CA VAL A 8 14.55 2.51 -8.74
C VAL A 8 13.85 3.43 -9.74
N GLY A 9 12.93 2.90 -10.56
CA GLY A 9 12.08 3.69 -11.45
C GLY A 9 11.16 4.67 -10.69
N MET A 10 10.52 4.20 -9.61
CA MET A 10 9.67 5.03 -8.76
C MET A 10 10.46 6.12 -8.03
N ALA A 11 11.67 5.83 -7.55
CA ALA A 11 12.56 6.83 -6.95
C ALA A 11 13.03 7.87 -7.97
N ALA A 12 13.33 7.47 -9.20
CA ALA A 12 13.71 8.38 -10.28
C ALA A 12 12.53 9.26 -10.75
N LEU A 13 11.31 8.71 -10.80
CA LEU A 13 10.09 9.44 -11.14
C LEU A 13 9.68 10.40 -10.01
N ALA A 14 9.77 9.97 -8.75
CA ALA A 14 9.53 10.84 -7.60
C ALA A 14 10.54 12.01 -7.58
N LYS A 15 11.82 11.75 -7.83
CA LYS A 15 12.87 12.78 -7.89
C LYS A 15 12.67 13.77 -9.06
N ARG A 16 12.04 13.33 -10.16
CA ARG A 16 11.66 14.18 -11.30
C ARG A 16 10.37 14.98 -11.06
N GLY A 17 9.43 14.44 -10.27
CA GLY A 17 8.19 15.12 -9.88
C GLY A 17 8.34 16.10 -8.71
N LEU A 18 9.43 15.98 -7.94
CA LEU A 18 9.83 16.86 -6.84
C LEU A 18 10.69 18.05 -7.30
N ASP A 19 10.65 18.45 -8.57
CA ASP A 19 11.33 19.68 -9.01
C ASP A 19 10.80 20.86 -8.16
N PRO A 20 11.62 21.46 -7.28
CA PRO A 20 11.20 22.49 -6.33
C PRO A 20 10.83 23.81 -7.02
N LYS A 21 10.91 23.87 -8.36
CA LYS A 21 10.44 24.97 -9.19
C LYS A 21 8.93 24.97 -9.47
N PHE A 22 8.12 24.21 -8.72
CA PHE A 22 6.73 24.60 -8.53
C PHE A 22 6.68 25.84 -7.63
N ILE A 23 7.14 26.97 -8.20
CA ILE A 23 6.88 28.30 -7.68
C ILE A 23 5.36 28.45 -7.80
N LEU A 24 4.65 28.21 -6.69
CA LEU A 24 3.37 28.90 -6.49
C LEU A 24 3.69 30.37 -6.73
N PRO A 25 3.06 31.05 -7.70
CA PRO A 25 3.27 32.48 -7.82
C PRO A 25 3.02 33.07 -6.43
N GLU A 26 4.01 33.77 -5.87
CA GLU A 26 3.77 34.63 -4.71
C GLU A 26 2.62 35.53 -5.15
N VAL A 27 1.43 35.23 -4.64
CA VAL A 27 0.34 36.20 -4.64
C VAL A 27 0.86 37.26 -3.68
N CYS A 28 1.57 38.25 -4.23
CA CYS A 28 1.88 39.49 -3.55
C CYS A 28 0.53 40.10 -3.17
N ALA A 29 0.02 39.74 -1.99
CA ALA A 29 -1.23 40.22 -1.48
C ALA A 29 -1.04 41.71 -1.17
N ASN A 30 -1.52 42.57 -2.09
CA ASN A 30 -1.60 43.99 -1.84
C ASN A 30 -2.81 44.21 -0.92
N PRO A 31 -2.69 44.92 0.21
CA PRO A 31 -3.81 45.10 1.16
C PRO A 31 -5.01 45.85 0.59
N ALA A 32 -4.88 46.40 -0.63
CA ALA A 32 -5.91 47.14 -1.35
C ALA A 32 -6.64 46.30 -2.42
N ASP A 33 -6.26 45.03 -2.61
CA ASP A 33 -6.94 44.15 -3.52
C ASP A 33 -8.23 43.68 -2.84
N ASN A 34 -9.35 44.28 -3.23
CA ASN A 34 -10.66 43.76 -2.86
C ASN A 34 -10.65 42.24 -3.12
N TYR A 35 -10.88 41.46 -2.07
CA TYR A 35 -11.24 40.04 -2.14
C TYR A 35 -12.61 39.86 -2.83
N THR A 36 -12.91 40.65 -3.86
CA THR A 36 -13.88 40.31 -4.89
C THR A 36 -13.45 38.97 -5.43
N ALA A 37 -14.11 37.94 -4.88
CA ALA A 37 -14.07 36.53 -5.23
C ALA A 37 -13.17 36.29 -6.44
N LEU A 38 -11.98 35.74 -6.20
CA LEU A 38 -11.29 34.96 -7.22
C LEU A 38 -12.35 33.95 -7.68
N SER A 39 -13.01 34.27 -8.79
CA SER A 39 -13.98 33.39 -9.41
C SER A 39 -13.13 32.23 -9.85
N GLU A 40 -13.12 31.17 -9.02
CA GLU A 40 -12.49 29.92 -9.40
C GLU A 40 -13.05 29.61 -10.78
N PRO A 41 -12.20 29.58 -11.83
CA PRO A 41 -12.70 29.27 -13.16
C PRO A 41 -13.42 27.94 -13.00
N GLN A 42 -14.73 27.91 -13.25
CA GLN A 42 -15.56 26.71 -13.15
C GLN A 42 -15.07 25.72 -14.22
N LEU A 43 -13.96 25.06 -13.92
CA LEU A 43 -13.31 24.08 -14.75
C LEU A 43 -14.32 22.94 -14.90
N SER A 44 -14.65 22.63 -16.14
CA SER A 44 -15.49 21.47 -16.42
C SER A 44 -14.84 20.23 -15.80
N TYR A 45 -15.63 19.32 -15.24
CA TYR A 45 -15.16 18.07 -14.64
C TYR A 45 -14.12 17.34 -15.52
N ARG A 46 -14.28 17.40 -16.85
CA ARG A 46 -13.32 16.84 -17.82
C ARG A 46 -11.92 17.47 -17.70
N GLN A 47 -11.84 18.79 -17.61
CA GLN A 47 -10.58 19.52 -17.51
C GLN A 47 -9.87 19.25 -16.18
N ILE A 48 -10.64 19.03 -15.11
CA ILE A 48 -10.10 18.65 -13.79
C ILE A 48 -9.48 17.24 -13.89
N VAL A 49 -10.22 16.27 -14.43
CA VAL A 49 -9.73 14.89 -14.59
C VAL A 49 -8.49 14.85 -15.48
N GLU A 50 -8.47 15.57 -16.61
CA GLU A 50 -7.31 15.64 -17.49
C GLU A 50 -6.08 16.27 -16.81
N ARG A 51 -6.27 17.26 -15.94
CA ARG A 51 -5.17 17.84 -15.16
C ARG A 51 -4.66 16.86 -14.11
N ILE A 52 -5.55 16.19 -13.38
CA ILE A 52 -5.19 15.19 -12.36
C ILE A 52 -4.45 14.00 -13.00
N ALA A 53 -4.92 13.51 -14.14
CA ALA A 53 -4.30 12.39 -14.86
C ALA A 53 -2.86 12.67 -15.34
N LYS A 54 -2.48 13.95 -15.49
CA LYS A 54 -1.12 14.37 -15.86
C LYS A 54 -0.18 14.48 -14.66
N ILE A 55 -0.70 14.43 -13.43
CA ILE A 55 0.12 14.53 -12.22
C ILE A 55 0.84 13.18 -12.02
N PRO A 56 2.18 13.12 -12.04
CA PRO A 56 2.91 11.87 -11.90
C PRO A 56 2.64 11.19 -10.55
N ALA A 57 2.45 11.97 -9.48
CA ALA A 57 2.08 11.44 -8.17
C ALA A 57 0.70 10.74 -8.17
N PHE A 58 -0.27 11.25 -8.93
CA PHE A 58 -1.57 10.61 -9.07
C PHE A 58 -1.47 9.27 -9.81
N LEU A 59 -0.69 9.23 -10.90
CA LEU A 59 -0.41 7.97 -11.60
C LEU A 59 0.28 6.95 -10.70
N CYS A 60 1.23 7.38 -9.86
CA CYS A 60 1.88 6.52 -8.87
C CYS A 60 0.88 5.96 -7.85
N LEU A 61 -0.05 6.79 -7.35
CA LEU A 61 -1.07 6.37 -6.40
C LEU A 61 -2.04 5.36 -7.04
N VAL A 62 -2.50 5.62 -8.27
CA VAL A 62 -3.36 4.70 -9.02
C VAL A 62 -2.64 3.39 -9.28
N ALA A 63 -1.38 3.43 -9.73
CA ALA A 63 -0.58 2.23 -9.95
C ALA A 63 -0.42 1.42 -8.66
N GLN A 64 -0.06 2.07 -7.54
CA GLN A 64 0.04 1.42 -6.24
C GLN A 64 -1.29 0.78 -5.83
N GLY A 65 -2.43 1.44 -6.06
CA GLY A 65 -3.75 0.90 -5.77
C GLY A 65 -4.07 -0.36 -6.59
N VAL A 66 -3.81 -0.33 -7.90
CA VAL A 66 -4.06 -1.47 -8.80
C VAL A 66 -3.16 -2.66 -8.44
N PHE A 67 -1.85 -2.43 -8.29
CA PHE A 67 -0.91 -3.49 -7.94
C PHE A 67 -1.09 -3.99 -6.50
N GLY A 68 -1.42 -3.09 -5.57
CA GLY A 68 -1.69 -3.44 -4.17
C GLY A 68 -3.01 -4.18 -3.96
N GLY A 69 -4.01 -3.92 -4.79
CA GLY A 69 -5.30 -4.61 -4.75
C GLY A 69 -5.27 -6.02 -5.32
N THR A 70 -4.41 -6.27 -6.32
CA THR A 70 -4.36 -7.55 -7.03
C THR A 70 -4.15 -8.77 -6.10
N PRO A 71 -3.24 -8.75 -5.10
CA PRO A 71 -3.09 -9.87 -4.16
C PRO A 71 -4.33 -10.09 -3.29
N TRP A 72 -5.06 -9.03 -2.92
CA TRP A 72 -6.26 -9.12 -2.08
C TRP A 72 -7.42 -9.77 -2.85
N ASP A 73 -7.57 -9.42 -4.12
CA ASP A 73 -8.52 -10.09 -5.00
C ASP A 73 -8.20 -11.60 -5.13
N MET A 74 -6.93 -11.96 -5.25
CA MET A 74 -6.52 -13.38 -5.26
C MET A 74 -6.82 -14.10 -3.94
N MET A 75 -6.61 -13.43 -2.80
CA MET A 75 -6.92 -14.00 -1.48
C MET A 75 -8.42 -14.25 -1.26
N SER A 76 -9.30 -13.61 -2.02
CA SER A 76 -10.74 -13.88 -1.95
C SER A 76 -11.10 -15.31 -2.37
N PHE A 77 -10.25 -15.96 -3.20
CA PHE A 77 -10.40 -17.37 -3.59
C PHE A 77 -9.78 -18.35 -2.60
N LEU A 78 -9.25 -17.86 -1.47
CA LEU A 78 -8.50 -18.72 -0.55
C LEU A 78 -9.35 -19.84 0.07
N LEU A 79 -10.63 -19.56 0.35
CA LEU A 79 -11.57 -20.57 0.84
C LEU A 79 -11.71 -21.74 -0.16
N LEU A 80 -11.83 -21.42 -1.45
CA LEU A 80 -11.91 -22.41 -2.52
C LEU A 80 -10.61 -23.22 -2.62
N LEU A 81 -9.46 -22.56 -2.51
CA LEU A 81 -8.16 -23.24 -2.53
C LEU A 81 -8.02 -24.24 -1.37
N LEU A 82 -8.46 -23.86 -0.17
CA LEU A 82 -8.41 -24.73 1.00
C LEU A 82 -9.39 -25.91 0.88
N ASP A 83 -10.58 -25.69 0.32
CA ASP A 83 -11.56 -26.74 0.02
C ASP A 83 -11.00 -27.73 -1.01
N TRP A 84 -10.35 -27.24 -2.07
CA TRP A 84 -9.65 -28.06 -3.09
C TRP A 84 -8.49 -28.87 -2.52
N ARG A 85 -7.86 -28.43 -1.43
CA ARG A 85 -6.82 -29.19 -0.72
C ARG A 85 -7.38 -30.31 0.15
N GLY A 86 -8.70 -30.42 0.29
CA GLY A 86 -9.35 -31.41 1.12
C GLY A 86 -9.38 -31.07 2.61
N PHE A 87 -9.21 -29.78 2.98
CA PHE A 87 -9.43 -29.36 4.36
C PHE A 87 -10.92 -29.41 4.70
N SER A 88 -11.23 -29.77 5.96
CA SER A 88 -12.61 -29.77 6.42
C SER A 88 -13.14 -28.34 6.56
N LYS A 89 -14.45 -28.15 6.47
CA LYS A 89 -15.07 -26.84 6.65
C LYS A 89 -14.70 -26.20 8.00
N GLU A 90 -14.62 -27.00 9.06
CA GLU A 90 -14.21 -26.55 10.40
C GLU A 90 -12.76 -26.03 10.41
N GLN A 91 -11.84 -26.72 9.72
CA GLN A 91 -10.45 -26.29 9.58
C GLN A 91 -10.30 -25.00 8.78
N ILE A 92 -11.13 -24.80 7.77
CA ILE A 92 -11.12 -23.59 6.96
C ILE A 92 -11.62 -22.40 7.79
N VAL A 93 -12.71 -22.58 8.53
CA VAL A 93 -13.26 -21.54 9.42
C VAL A 93 -12.27 -21.18 10.52
N SER A 94 -11.63 -22.16 11.16
CA SER A 94 -10.62 -21.89 12.20
C SER A 94 -9.42 -21.10 11.66
N ILE A 95 -8.95 -21.43 10.45
CA ILE A 95 -7.90 -20.68 9.76
C ILE A 95 -8.33 -19.21 9.56
N GLN A 96 -9.55 -18.96 9.08
CA GLN A 96 -10.04 -17.59 8.85
C GLN A 96 -10.18 -16.76 10.14
N VAL A 97 -10.67 -17.38 11.21
CA VAL A 97 -10.81 -16.72 12.52
C VAL A 97 -9.44 -16.36 13.07
N THR A 98 -8.49 -17.30 13.02
CA THR A 98 -7.14 -17.07 13.54
C THR A 98 -6.42 -16.01 12.71
N MET A 99 -6.56 -16.03 11.38
CA MET A 99 -6.03 -14.98 10.50
C MET A 99 -6.54 -13.59 10.87
N SER A 100 -7.84 -13.47 11.16
CA SER A 100 -8.44 -12.19 11.55
C SER A 100 -7.83 -11.67 12.85
N ILE A 101 -7.65 -12.56 13.84
CA ILE A 101 -7.03 -12.23 15.12
C ILE A 101 -5.56 -11.84 14.91
N SER A 102 -4.78 -12.65 14.18
CA SER A 102 -3.39 -12.35 13.85
C SER A 102 -3.25 -11.01 13.13
N SER A 103 -4.12 -10.71 12.17
CA SER A 103 -4.09 -9.44 11.43
C SER A 103 -4.29 -8.23 12.35
N MET A 104 -5.17 -8.33 13.35
CA MET A 104 -5.33 -7.26 14.34
C MET A 104 -4.02 -7.00 15.10
N PHE A 105 -3.34 -8.06 15.55
CA PHE A 105 -2.04 -7.94 16.22
C PHE A 105 -0.95 -7.45 15.27
N GLY A 106 -0.91 -7.94 14.04
CA GLY A 106 0.06 -7.55 13.03
C GLY A 106 -0.04 -6.07 12.65
N VAL A 107 -1.25 -5.54 12.51
CA VAL A 107 -1.48 -4.10 12.28
C VAL A 107 -0.98 -3.28 13.47
N TYR A 108 -1.27 -3.71 14.70
CA TYR A 108 -0.81 -3.02 15.91
C TYR A 108 0.73 -3.03 16.03
N ILE A 109 1.35 -4.21 15.88
CA ILE A 109 2.81 -4.37 15.96
C ILE A 109 3.50 -3.64 14.80
N GLY A 110 2.95 -3.73 13.59
CA GLY A 110 3.48 -3.05 12.41
C GLY A 110 3.43 -1.53 12.54
N GLY A 111 2.34 -0.99 13.11
CA GLY A 111 2.23 0.43 13.43
C GLY A 111 3.28 0.87 14.44
N LEU A 112 3.41 0.12 15.55
CA LEU A 112 4.42 0.39 16.58
C LEU A 112 5.85 0.34 16.01
N LEU A 113 6.19 -0.70 15.24
CA LEU A 113 7.51 -0.82 14.60
C LEU A 113 7.76 0.30 13.59
N GLY A 114 6.73 0.74 12.86
CA GLY A 114 6.80 1.87 11.94
C GLY A 114 7.11 3.18 12.67
N ASP A 115 6.43 3.44 13.79
CA ASP A 115 6.63 4.63 14.61
C ASP A 115 8.02 4.62 15.28
N LEU A 116 8.48 3.48 15.80
CA LEU A 116 9.85 3.34 16.32
C LEU A 116 10.90 3.53 15.21
N GLY A 117 10.64 3.00 14.02
CA GLY A 117 11.50 3.18 12.85
C GLY A 117 11.63 4.66 12.49
N GLU A 118 10.53 5.40 12.52
CA GLU A 118 10.53 6.85 12.27
C GLU A 118 11.34 7.61 13.31
N GLN A 119 11.19 7.29 14.59
CA GLN A 119 11.95 7.94 15.67
C GLN A 119 13.47 7.75 15.51
N ARG A 120 13.91 6.59 14.98
CA ARG A 120 15.35 6.28 14.81
C ARG A 120 15.95 6.78 13.50
N MET A 121 15.20 6.73 12.39
CA MET A 121 15.74 6.96 11.04
C MET A 121 15.00 8.08 10.29
N GLY A 122 14.12 8.82 10.95
CA GLY A 122 13.24 9.81 10.35
C GLY A 122 12.28 9.17 9.34
N MET A 123 11.86 9.93 8.33
CA MET A 123 10.88 9.51 7.31
C MET A 123 11.26 8.20 6.57
N ARG A 124 12.55 7.81 6.55
CA ARG A 124 13.02 6.55 5.94
C ARG A 124 12.67 5.31 6.76
N GLY A 125 12.52 5.45 8.08
CA GLY A 125 12.29 4.32 8.98
C GLY A 125 10.99 3.56 8.66
N ARG A 126 9.89 4.29 8.46
CA ARG A 126 8.60 3.69 8.04
C ARG A 126 8.72 2.94 6.71
N ILE A 127 9.47 3.50 5.75
CA ILE A 127 9.68 2.88 4.43
C ILE A 127 10.45 1.57 4.56
N VAL A 128 11.51 1.52 5.38
CA VAL A 128 12.29 0.30 5.60
C VAL A 128 11.45 -0.77 6.29
N VAL A 129 10.70 -0.41 7.33
CA VAL A 129 9.82 -1.35 8.05
C VAL A 129 8.75 -1.91 7.11
N ALA A 130 8.12 -1.06 6.29
CA ALA A 130 7.16 -1.50 5.29
C ALA A 130 7.79 -2.45 4.25
N LEU A 131 8.99 -2.13 3.76
CA LEU A 131 9.69 -2.97 2.78
C LEU A 131 10.07 -4.33 3.37
N VAL A 132 10.59 -4.36 4.60
CA VAL A 132 10.93 -5.62 5.29
C VAL A 132 9.69 -6.47 5.51
N SER A 133 8.57 -5.85 5.91
CA SER A 133 7.29 -6.54 6.07
C SER A 133 6.81 -7.16 4.75
N VAL A 134 6.81 -6.41 3.64
CA VAL A 134 6.38 -6.93 2.33
C VAL A 134 7.31 -8.03 1.82
N VAL A 135 8.62 -7.81 1.87
CA VAL A 135 9.62 -8.77 1.37
C VAL A 135 9.63 -10.04 2.22
N GLY A 136 9.42 -9.93 3.53
CA GLY A 136 9.31 -11.07 4.45
C GLY A 136 7.96 -11.79 4.35
N GLY A 137 6.87 -11.08 4.07
CA GLY A 137 5.53 -11.66 3.92
C GLY A 137 5.41 -12.58 2.70
N ILE A 138 6.04 -12.23 1.57
CA ILE A 138 6.00 -13.03 0.33
C ILE A 138 6.43 -14.50 0.54
N PRO A 139 7.61 -14.81 1.12
CA PRO A 139 8.02 -16.19 1.35
C PRO A 139 7.14 -16.91 2.38
N LEU A 140 6.65 -16.21 3.41
CA LEU A 140 5.74 -16.79 4.41
C LEU A 140 4.43 -17.25 3.77
N TYR A 141 3.85 -16.42 2.90
CA TYR A 141 2.67 -16.79 2.11
C TYR A 141 2.98 -17.94 1.14
N GLY A 142 4.19 -17.94 0.55
CA GLY A 142 4.68 -19.06 -0.25
C GLY A 142 4.68 -20.37 0.55
N PHE A 143 5.23 -20.40 1.76
CA PHE A 143 5.23 -21.59 2.61
C PHE A 143 3.82 -22.05 2.99
N PHE A 144 2.91 -21.12 3.25
CA PHE A 144 1.49 -21.44 3.43
C PHE A 144 0.90 -22.13 2.18
N LEU A 145 1.19 -21.64 0.98
CA LEU A 145 0.74 -22.26 -0.26
C LEU A 145 1.39 -23.63 -0.49
N TYR A 146 2.57 -23.95 0.02
CA TYR A 146 3.15 -25.29 -0.13
C TYR A 146 2.85 -26.24 1.04
N ALA A 147 2.25 -25.74 2.13
CA ALA A 147 1.91 -26.54 3.29
C ALA A 147 0.83 -27.59 2.98
N LYS A 148 1.17 -28.86 3.18
CA LYS A 148 0.24 -30.01 3.07
C LYS A 148 -0.44 -30.38 4.39
N SER A 149 0.14 -29.95 5.52
CA SER A 149 -0.40 -30.19 6.86
C SER A 149 -1.27 -29.01 7.30
N TYR A 150 -2.40 -29.30 7.95
CA TYR A 150 -3.26 -28.29 8.57
C TYR A 150 -2.49 -27.40 9.55
N ILE A 151 -1.67 -28.00 10.42
CA ILE A 151 -0.86 -27.26 11.40
C ILE A 151 0.15 -26.34 10.70
N GLY A 152 0.76 -26.82 9.62
CA GLY A 152 1.69 -26.02 8.82
C GLY A 152 0.97 -24.86 8.14
N ALA A 153 -0.20 -25.10 7.54
CA ALA A 153 -1.00 -24.06 6.91
C ALA A 153 -1.42 -22.99 7.92
N LEU A 154 -1.89 -23.42 9.10
CA LEU A 154 -2.28 -22.53 10.18
C LEU A 154 -1.08 -21.70 10.70
N LEU A 155 0.08 -22.32 10.90
CA LEU A 155 1.27 -21.58 11.37
C LEU A 155 1.72 -20.53 10.37
N TRP A 156 1.93 -20.92 9.11
CA TRP A 156 2.50 -20.02 8.11
C TRP A 156 1.57 -18.85 7.78
N VAL A 157 0.26 -19.08 7.79
CA VAL A 157 -0.70 -18.02 7.48
C VAL A 157 -0.91 -17.05 8.63
N ASN A 158 -0.80 -17.52 9.88
CA ASN A 158 -0.84 -16.63 11.04
C ASN A 158 0.47 -15.87 11.25
N LEU A 159 1.59 -16.36 10.73
CA LEU A 159 2.86 -15.66 10.72
C LEU A 159 2.96 -14.62 9.60
N PHE A 160 2.20 -14.82 8.52
CA PHE A 160 2.09 -13.86 7.42
C PHE A 160 1.32 -12.59 7.80
N HIS A 161 0.35 -12.71 8.71
CA HIS A 161 -0.50 -11.60 9.18
C HIS A 161 0.07 -10.92 10.42
#